data_AF-R6TWP2-F1
#
_entry.id   AF-R6TWP2-F1
#
_cell.length_a   1.000
_cell.length_b   1.000
_cell.length_c   1.000
_cell.angle_alpha   90.00
_cell.angle_beta   90.00
_cell.angle_gamma   90.00
#
_symmetry.space_group_name_H-M   'P 1'
#
loop_
_entity.id
_entity.type
_entity.pdbx_description
1 polymer ?
#
loop_
_entity_poly.entity_id
_entity_poly.type
_entity_poly.pdbx_seq_one_letter_code
_entity_poly.pdbx_strand_id
1 'polypeptide(L)'
;MKPGDFDAIFTGDLGFEGHSIVNEMMCAAGINISDNYRDCGLIIYDREGQDMHAGCSGCGCSASVLSAYILPKLESGEYHDILFVATGALMSPMLVLQGQSIPGIAHLVRITKERNL
;
A
#
# COMPACT_ATOMS: atom_id res chain seq x y z
N MET A 1 -11.79 16.00 -0.46
CA MET A 1 -11.73 14.58 -0.06
C MET A 1 -10.80 14.47 1.12
N LYS A 2 -11.19 13.75 2.15
CA LYS A 2 -10.40 13.43 3.35
C LYS A 2 -10.18 11.91 3.40
N PRO A 3 -9.18 11.41 4.14
CA PRO A 3 -8.92 9.98 4.25
C PRO A 3 -10.16 9.16 4.60
N GLY A 4 -10.97 9.63 5.55
CA GLY A 4 -12.22 8.96 5.95
C GLY A 4 -13.37 9.02 4.95
N ASP A 5 -13.19 9.61 3.76
CA ASP A 5 -14.16 9.49 2.67
C ASP A 5 -14.00 8.15 1.91
N PHE A 6 -12.89 7.43 2.13
CA PHE A 6 -12.57 6.16 1.49
C PHE A 6 -12.68 5.01 2.49
N ASP A 7 -13.13 3.85 2.03
CA ASP A 7 -13.26 2.66 2.88
C ASP A 7 -11.87 2.14 3.29
N ALA A 8 -10.89 2.25 2.39
CA ALA A 8 -9.50 1.87 2.65
C ALA A 8 -8.50 2.60 1.74
N ILE A 9 -7.29 2.79 2.27
CA ILE A 9 -6.13 3.31 1.56
C ILE A 9 -5.06 2.22 1.62
N PHE A 10 -4.69 1.67 0.47
CA PHE A 10 -3.71 0.60 0.34
C PHE A 10 -2.40 1.13 -0.26
N THR A 11 -1.27 0.88 0.38
CA THR A 11 0.05 1.00 -0.26
C THR A 11 0.54 -0.34 -0.81
N GLY A 12 1.39 -0.27 -1.83
CA GLY A 12 1.83 -1.42 -2.60
C GLY A 12 2.72 -2.36 -1.80
N ASP A 13 3.83 -1.88 -1.26
CA ASP A 13 4.87 -2.79 -0.76
C ASP A 13 5.86 -2.11 0.19
N LEU A 14 5.37 -1.17 1.01
CA LEU A 14 6.21 -0.44 1.96
C LEU A 14 6.65 -1.30 3.15
N GLY A 15 5.93 -2.39 3.41
CA GLY A 15 6.17 -3.23 4.57
C GLY A 15 5.96 -2.48 5.89
N PHE A 16 6.37 -3.09 6.99
CA PHE A 16 6.14 -2.60 8.34
C PHE A 16 6.82 -1.26 8.61
N GLU A 17 8.08 -1.13 8.19
CA GLU A 17 8.87 0.09 8.39
C GLU A 17 8.29 1.25 7.59
N GLY A 18 8.11 1.08 6.27
CA GLY A 18 7.59 2.14 5.42
C GLY A 18 6.15 2.51 5.76
N HIS A 19 5.31 1.53 6.13
CA HIS A 19 3.96 1.77 6.62
C HIS A 19 3.96 2.65 7.88
N SER A 20 4.82 2.35 8.85
CA SER A 20 4.92 3.14 10.10
C SER A 20 5.40 4.57 9.81
N ILE A 21 6.42 4.72 8.97
CA ILE A 21 6.97 6.02 8.55
C ILE A 21 5.89 6.87 7.87
N VAL A 22 5.12 6.32 6.92
CA VAL A 22 4.06 7.06 6.23
C VAL A 22 2.99 7.52 7.22
N ASN A 23 2.60 6.66 8.17
CA ASN A 23 1.61 7.01 9.18
C ASN A 23 2.09 8.18 10.06
N GLU A 24 3.35 8.15 10.51
CA GLU A 24 3.96 9.23 11.27
C GLU A 24 4.04 10.53 10.47
N MET A 25 4.49 10.46 9.20
CA MET A 25 4.60 11.62 8.32
C MET A 25 3.23 12.28 8.08
N MET A 26 2.19 11.49 7.84
CA MET A 26 0.84 12.00 7.61
C MET A 26 0.26 12.61 8.89
N CYS A 27 0.47 11.96 10.04
CA CYS A 27 0.07 12.49 11.34
C CYS A 27 0.75 13.84 11.63
N ALA A 28 2.06 13.96 11.37
CA ALA A 28 2.81 15.20 11.51
C ALA A 28 2.31 16.31 10.56
N ALA A 29 1.77 15.93 9.40
CA ALA A 29 1.12 16.84 8.46
C ALA A 29 -0.34 17.19 8.85
N GLY A 30 -0.85 16.68 9.99
CA GLY A 30 -2.22 16.91 10.44
C GLY A 30 -3.27 16.06 9.70
N ILE A 31 -2.84 15.00 9.01
CA ILE A 31 -3.71 14.11 8.23
C ILE A 31 -3.73 12.74 8.92
N ASN A 32 -4.84 12.41 9.59
CA ASN A 32 -5.00 11.08 10.17
C ASN A 32 -5.48 10.07 9.11
N ILE A 33 -4.67 9.05 8.86
CA ILE A 33 -4.99 7.92 7.98
C ILE A 33 -5.03 6.57 8.72
N SER A 34 -4.72 6.52 10.02
CA SER A 34 -4.49 5.28 10.77
C SER A 34 -5.67 4.31 10.71
N ASP A 35 -6.89 4.86 10.65
CA ASP A 35 -8.11 4.07 10.75
C ASP A 35 -8.33 3.17 9.53
N ASN A 36 -7.93 3.65 8.35
CA ASN A 36 -8.20 2.98 7.06
C ASN A 36 -6.95 2.75 6.18
N TYR A 37 -5.75 3.03 6.70
CA TYR A 37 -4.50 2.80 5.99
C TYR A 37 -3.96 1.38 6.18
N ARG A 38 -3.64 0.69 5.08
CA ARG A 38 -3.11 -0.68 5.05
C ARG A 38 -1.99 -0.79 4.01
N ASP A 39 -1.11 -1.77 4.15
CA ASP A 39 -0.06 -2.06 3.18
C ASP A 39 -0.20 -3.50 2.66
N CYS A 40 -0.07 -3.72 1.35
CA CYS A 40 -0.22 -5.06 0.78
C CYS A 40 0.89 -6.01 1.26
N GLY A 41 2.08 -5.50 1.54
CA GLY A 41 3.20 -6.26 2.10
C GLY A 41 2.92 -6.81 3.49
N LEU A 42 2.00 -6.19 4.23
CA LEU A 42 1.53 -6.64 5.54
C LEU A 42 0.29 -7.53 5.47
N ILE A 43 -0.47 -7.49 4.36
CA ILE A 43 -1.67 -8.30 4.16
C ILE A 43 -1.34 -9.72 3.69
N ILE A 44 -0.31 -9.85 2.84
CA ILE A 44 -0.05 -11.11 2.12
C ILE A 44 0.53 -12.23 2.99
N TYR A 45 1.09 -11.90 4.17
CA TYR A 45 1.74 -12.86 5.06
C TYR A 45 1.26 -12.73 6.50
N ASP A 46 1.34 -13.85 7.22
CA ASP A 46 1.32 -13.84 8.69
C ASP A 46 2.74 -13.56 9.20
N ARG A 47 2.97 -12.34 9.69
CA ARG A 47 4.29 -11.90 10.17
C ARG A 47 4.72 -12.55 11.47
N GLU A 48 3.79 -13.04 12.29
CA GLU A 48 4.13 -13.70 13.55
C GLU A 48 4.41 -15.19 13.32
N GLY A 49 3.61 -15.81 12.43
CA GLY A 49 3.75 -17.23 12.08
C GLY A 49 4.81 -17.54 11.02
N GLN A 50 5.31 -16.53 10.29
CA GLN A 50 6.27 -16.71 9.21
C GLN A 50 7.45 -15.73 9.33
N ASP A 51 8.67 -16.18 9.04
CA ASP A 51 9.87 -15.33 9.04
C ASP A 51 9.89 -14.41 7.81
N MET A 52 9.18 -13.29 7.92
CA MET A 52 8.98 -12.34 6.82
C MET A 52 9.62 -10.98 7.09
N HIS A 53 10.37 -10.84 8.18
CA HIS A 53 10.99 -9.57 8.62
C HIS A 53 10.02 -8.37 8.55
N ALA A 54 10.25 -7.42 7.62
CA ALA A 54 9.42 -6.24 7.42
C ALA A 54 8.16 -6.50 6.57
N GLY A 55 7.98 -7.68 5.99
CA GLY A 55 6.86 -8.03 5.11
C GLY A 55 7.30 -8.30 3.67
N CYS A 56 6.33 -8.37 2.76
CA CYS A 56 6.59 -8.59 1.34
C CYS A 56 6.97 -7.29 0.61
N SER A 57 7.87 -7.38 -0.38
CA SER A 57 8.22 -6.28 -1.28
C SER A 57 8.22 -6.73 -2.74
N GLY A 58 7.98 -5.79 -3.67
CA GLY A 58 8.08 -5.98 -5.11
C GLY A 58 6.73 -6.00 -5.85
N CYS A 59 6.80 -5.93 -7.18
CA CYS A 59 5.62 -5.80 -8.04
C CYS A 59 4.62 -6.97 -7.91
N GLY A 60 5.10 -8.16 -7.54
CA GLY A 60 4.25 -9.32 -7.30
C GLY A 60 3.38 -9.16 -6.05
N CYS A 61 3.83 -8.42 -5.03
CA CYS A 61 3.08 -8.22 -3.80
C CYS A 61 1.80 -7.43 -4.06
N SER A 62 1.96 -6.21 -4.56
CA SER A 62 0.86 -5.29 -4.82
C SER A 62 -0.13 -5.85 -5.85
N ALA A 63 0.37 -6.51 -6.90
CA ALA A 63 -0.47 -7.12 -7.93
C ALA A 63 -1.29 -8.31 -7.38
N SER A 64 -0.67 -9.16 -6.57
CA SER A 64 -1.34 -10.35 -6.00
C SER A 64 -2.41 -9.93 -5.00
N VAL A 65 -2.10 -9.01 -4.09
CA VAL A 65 -3.08 -8.54 -3.09
C VAL A 65 -4.21 -7.75 -3.75
N LEU A 66 -3.91 -6.89 -4.73
CA LEU A 66 -4.97 -6.20 -5.47
C LEU A 66 -5.93 -7.21 -6.12
N SER A 67 -5.38 -8.18 -6.86
CA SER A 67 -6.19 -9.10 -7.67
C SER A 67 -6.94 -10.14 -6.85
N ALA A 68 -6.31 -10.72 -5.83
CA ALA A 68 -6.85 -11.86 -5.08
C ALA A 68 -7.54 -11.48 -3.77
N TYR A 69 -7.30 -10.28 -3.25
CA TYR A 69 -7.86 -9.86 -1.95
C TYR A 69 -8.72 -8.60 -2.06
N ILE A 70 -8.23 -7.53 -2.71
CA ILE A 70 -8.92 -6.24 -2.72
C ILE A 70 -10.08 -6.23 -3.73
N LEU A 71 -9.85 -6.64 -4.98
CA LEU A 71 -10.89 -6.65 -6.01
C LEU A 71 -12.08 -7.56 -5.64
N PRO A 72 -11.89 -8.77 -5.09
CA PRO A 72 -13.01 -9.59 -4.60
C PRO A 72 -13.82 -8.91 -3.48
N LYS A 73 -13.18 -8.11 -2.61
CA LYS A 73 -13.87 -7.34 -1.56
C LYS A 73 -14.68 -6.17 -2.12
N LEU A 74 -14.22 -5.56 -3.22
CA LEU A 74 -15.04 -4.61 -3.98
C LEU A 74 -16.24 -5.33 -4.61
N GLU A 75 -16.01 -6.48 -5.26
CA GLU A 75 -17.07 -7.28 -5.89
C GLU A 75 -18.13 -7.75 -4.89
N SER A 76 -17.73 -8.20 -3.69
CA SER A 76 -18.66 -8.60 -2.62
C SER A 76 -19.41 -7.42 -1.99
N GLY A 77 -18.94 -6.19 -2.18
CA GLY A 77 -19.51 -4.98 -1.56
C GLY A 77 -19.02 -4.72 -0.15
N GLU A 78 -17.94 -5.37 0.29
CA GLU A 78 -17.25 -5.01 1.54
C GLU A 78 -16.55 -3.66 1.40
N TYR A 79 -15.97 -3.40 0.23
CA TYR A 79 -15.46 -2.08 -0.17
C TYR A 79 -16.28 -1.51 -1.32
N HIS A 80 -16.36 -0.18 -1.38
CA HIS A 80 -17.05 0.58 -2.42
C HIS A 80 -16.17 1.64 -3.06
N ASP A 81 -15.30 2.29 -2.29
CA ASP A 81 -14.40 3.35 -2.75
C ASP A 81 -13.08 3.27 -2.01
N ILE A 82 -12.01 2.93 -2.74
CA ILE A 82 -10.68 2.76 -2.17
C ILE A 82 -9.63 3.56 -2.94
N LEU A 83 -8.53 3.87 -2.24
CA LEU A 83 -7.30 4.36 -2.84
C LEU A 83 -6.26 3.25 -2.85
N PHE A 84 -5.69 2.96 -4.02
CA PHE A 84 -4.60 2.01 -4.17
C PHE A 84 -3.35 2.75 -4.68
N VAL A 85 -2.24 2.66 -3.94
CA VAL A 85 -1.02 3.42 -4.18
C VAL A 85 0.14 2.46 -4.38
N ALA A 86 0.47 2.17 -5.64
CA ALA A 86 1.62 1.34 -5.98
C ALA A 86 2.92 2.14 -5.78
N THR A 87 3.87 1.58 -5.04
CA THR A 87 5.16 2.18 -4.70
C THR A 87 6.29 1.49 -5.45
N GLY A 88 7.40 2.19 -5.66
CA GLY A 88 8.57 1.63 -6.33
C GLY A 88 9.85 2.37 -6.02
N ALA A 89 10.93 1.61 -5.84
CA ALA A 89 12.30 2.12 -5.74
C ALA A 89 12.99 1.99 -7.11
N LEU A 90 13.40 3.11 -7.70
CA LEU A 90 14.03 3.17 -9.01
C LEU A 90 15.55 2.96 -8.88
N MET A 91 15.98 1.71 -8.70
CA MET A 91 17.39 1.37 -8.47
C MET A 91 17.99 0.48 -9.56
N SER A 92 19.32 0.46 -9.62
CA SER A 92 20.10 -0.53 -10.35
C SER A 92 21.38 -0.89 -9.55
N PRO A 93 22.00 -2.06 -9.78
CA PRO A 93 23.22 -2.44 -9.07
C PRO A 93 24.33 -1.38 -9.16
N MET A 94 24.46 -0.73 -10.33
CA MET A 94 25.46 0.33 -10.55
C MET A 94 25.22 1.55 -9.67
N LEU A 95 23.97 2.05 -9.59
CA LEU A 95 23.63 3.21 -8.77
C LEU A 95 23.94 2.96 -7.30
N VAL A 96 23.61 1.77 -6.81
CA VAL A 96 23.86 1.36 -5.42
C VAL A 96 25.36 1.28 -5.14
N LEU A 97 26.14 0.65 -6.02
CA LEU A 97 27.59 0.54 -5.86
C LEU A 97 28.32 1.89 -5.92
N GLN A 98 27.75 2.87 -6.62
CA GLN A 98 28.27 4.24 -6.67
C GLN A 98 27.84 5.09 -5.46
N GLY A 99 27.07 4.53 -4.52
CA GLY A 99 26.59 5.25 -3.35
C GLY A 99 25.60 6.37 -3.69
N GLN A 100 24.91 6.28 -4.83
CA GLN A 100 23.91 7.28 -5.22
C GLN A 100 22.60 7.07 -4.44
N SER A 101 21.83 8.15 -4.29
CA SER A 101 20.49 8.07 -3.70
C SER A 101 19.55 7.23 -4.56
N ILE A 102 18.65 6.48 -3.93
CA ILE A 102 17.63 5.69 -4.60
C ILE A 102 16.35 6.53 -4.72
N PRO A 103 15.93 6.92 -5.94
CA PRO A 103 14.66 7.63 -6.13
C PRO A 103 13.47 6.71 -5.86
N GLY A 104 12.48 7.22 -5.13
CA GLY A 104 11.19 6.56 -4.93
C GLY A 104 10.09 7.17 -5.81
N ILE A 105 9.12 6.36 -6.23
CA ILE A 105 7.92 6.80 -6.93
C ILE A 105 6.67 6.13 -6.35
N ALA A 106 5.54 6.82 -6.43
CA ALA A 106 4.24 6.28 -6.08
C ALA A 106 3.19 6.69 -7.11
N HIS A 107 2.33 5.74 -7.50
CA HIS A 107 1.21 5.98 -8.40
C HIS A 107 -0.10 5.59 -7.73
N LEU A 108 -1.03 6.52 -7.66
CA LEU A 108 -2.34 6.34 -7.05
C LEU A 108 -3.41 6.05 -8.12
N VAL A 109 -4.23 5.04 -7.86
CA VAL A 109 -5.46 4.75 -8.59
C VAL A 109 -6.61 4.69 -7.58
N ARG A 110 -7.68 5.43 -7.85
CA ARG A 110 -8.94 5.30 -7.11
C ARG A 110 -9.79 4.24 -7.80
N ILE A 111 -10.22 3.24 -7.06
CA ILE A 111 -11.07 2.16 -7.58
C ILE A 111 -12.41 2.24 -6.87
N THR A 112 -13.46 2.43 -7.66
CA THR A 112 -14.83 2.59 -7.16
C THR A 112 -15.73 1.53 -7.78
N LYS A 113 -16.59 0.92 -6.97
CA LYS A 113 -17.69 0.09 -7.46
C LYS A 113 -18.84 0.99 -7.89
N GLU A 114 -19.27 0.85 -9.14
CA GLU A 114 -20.47 1.52 -9.63
C GLU A 114 -21.70 1.00 -8.86
N ARG A 115 -22.44 1.91 -8.22
CA ARG A 115 -23.69 1.58 -7.55
C ARG A 115 -24.78 1.55 -8.61
N ASN A 116 -25.19 0.36 -9.03
CA ASN A 116 -26.39 0.21 -9.86
C ASN A 116 -27.59 0.68 -9.01
N LEU A 117 -28.23 1.77 -9.44
CA LEU A 117 -29.45 2.34 -8.87
C LEU A 117 -30.67 1.43 -9.13
#